data_AF-A0A7Y5KDJ9-F1
#
_entry.id   AF-A0A7Y5KDJ9-F1
#
_cell.length_a   1.000
_cell.length_b   1.000
_cell.length_c   1.000
_cell.angle_alpha   90.00
_cell.angle_beta   90.00
_cell.angle_gamma   90.00
#
_symmetry.space_group_name_H-M   'P 1'
#
loop_
_entity.id
_entity.type
_entity.pdbx_description
1 polymer ?
#
loop_
_entity_poly.entity_id
_entity_poly.type
_entity_poly.pdbx_seq_one_letter_code
_entity_poly.pdbx_strand_id
1 'polypeptide(L)'
;GVGKTTTCVALVQKPNIELISENIVFTDGDFVYPCYEPIRLDEGSLKMLGENPPGLSRMLFPEGLKDKWLFHLKSSESAQQVKPAVFFLPQFSPQRYVRPIAADLALEKMIAMNRLTRELDDYAWYASALEMHWPKPGQAANRIEVLRRFMNNARCFELGIDRWAGVNAVVEDILGCLE
;
A
#
# COMPACT_ATOMS: atom_id res chain seq x y z
N GLY A 1 -9.69 -7.66 -1.57
CA GLY A 1 -9.61 -7.48 -0.10
C GLY A 1 -8.80 -8.59 0.53
N VAL A 2 -7.47 -8.47 0.51
CA VAL A 2 -6.53 -9.39 1.18
C VAL A 2 -6.10 -8.88 2.58
N GLY A 3 -6.87 -7.97 3.17
CA GLY A 3 -6.56 -7.39 4.49
C GLY A 3 -5.41 -6.38 4.50
N LYS A 4 -5.12 -5.67 3.39
CA LYS A 4 -4.04 -4.67 3.30
C LYS A 4 -4.12 -3.63 4.42
N THR A 5 -5.25 -2.94 4.51
CA THR A 5 -5.51 -1.90 5.52
C THR A 5 -5.34 -2.46 6.93
N THR A 6 -5.95 -3.60 7.23
CA THR A 6 -5.83 -4.26 8.53
C THR A 6 -4.38 -4.63 8.86
N THR A 7 -3.61 -5.11 7.88
CA THR A 7 -2.19 -5.47 8.04
C THR A 7 -1.35 -4.21 8.28
N CYS A 8 -1.54 -3.15 7.51
CA CYS A 8 -0.84 -1.87 7.67
C CYS A 8 -1.08 -1.28 9.06
N VAL A 9 -2.34 -1.24 9.52
CA VAL A 9 -2.63 -0.67 10.86
C VAL A 9 -2.13 -1.59 11.98
N ALA A 10 -2.17 -2.92 11.80
CA ALA A 10 -1.56 -3.85 12.77
C ALA A 10 -0.02 -3.70 12.85
N LEU A 11 0.65 -3.40 11.74
CA LEU A 11 2.07 -3.09 11.71
C LEU A 11 2.40 -1.80 12.48
N VAL A 12 1.58 -0.75 12.37
CA VAL A 12 1.76 0.52 13.11
C VAL A 12 1.66 0.34 14.63
N GLN A 13 1.00 -0.71 15.10
CA GLN A 13 0.98 -1.03 16.53
C GLN A 13 2.32 -1.58 17.05
N LYS A 14 3.28 -1.89 16.16
CA LYS A 14 4.62 -2.33 16.53
C LYS A 14 5.54 -1.13 16.79
N PRO A 15 6.46 -1.22 17.77
CA PRO A 15 7.43 -0.16 18.00
C PRO A 15 8.23 0.17 16.75
N ASN A 16 8.51 1.46 16.53
CA ASN A 16 9.33 1.97 15.42
C ASN A 16 8.79 1.72 14.00
N ILE A 17 7.50 1.39 13.87
CA ILE A 17 6.83 1.31 12.57
C ILE A 17 5.90 2.51 12.40
N GLU A 18 6.03 3.20 11.28
CA GLU A 18 5.18 4.32 10.89
C GLU A 18 4.52 4.04 9.54
N LEU A 19 3.23 4.37 9.43
CA LEU A 19 2.50 4.29 8.17
C LEU A 19 2.58 5.64 7.46
N ILE A 20 3.15 5.64 6.25
CA ILE A 20 3.28 6.84 5.42
C ILE A 20 2.09 7.01 4.46
N SER A 21 1.49 5.91 3.99
CA SER A 21 0.27 5.89 3.17
C SER A 21 -0.31 4.47 3.09
N GLU A 22 -1.59 4.33 2.72
CA GLU A 22 -2.33 3.06 2.71
C GLU A 22 -2.77 2.59 1.31
N ASN A 23 -3.30 3.48 0.48
CA ASN A 23 -3.95 3.09 -0.78
C ASN A 23 -3.18 3.54 -2.02
N ILE A 24 -2.78 4.82 -2.09
CA ILE A 24 -1.99 5.37 -3.18
C ILE A 24 -0.64 5.85 -2.67
N VAL A 25 0.42 5.52 -3.40
CA VAL A 25 1.74 6.14 -3.22
C VAL A 25 2.24 6.64 -4.56
N PHE A 26 3.07 7.67 -4.55
CA PHE A 26 3.82 8.06 -5.74
C PHE A 26 5.23 7.50 -5.67
N THR A 27 5.83 7.25 -6.82
CA THR A 27 7.22 6.79 -6.91
C THR A 27 7.86 7.29 -8.20
N ASP A 28 9.15 7.57 -8.11
CA ASP A 28 10.04 7.83 -9.25
C ASP A 28 10.91 6.62 -9.61
N GLY A 29 10.73 5.50 -8.90
CA GLY A 29 11.50 4.26 -9.04
C GLY A 29 12.61 4.09 -8.00
N ASP A 30 13.04 5.18 -7.36
CA ASP A 30 14.11 5.18 -6.36
C ASP A 30 13.56 5.48 -4.95
N PHE A 31 12.50 6.27 -4.87
CA PHE A 31 11.80 6.65 -3.64
C PHE A 31 10.29 6.44 -3.73
N VAL A 32 9.66 6.37 -2.56
CA VAL A 32 8.22 6.40 -2.35
C VAL A 32 7.85 7.71 -1.69
N TYR A 33 6.81 8.36 -2.20
CA TYR A 33 6.24 9.58 -1.67
C TYR A 33 4.82 9.30 -1.17
N PRO A 34 4.49 9.72 0.06
CA PRO A 34 3.17 9.47 0.62
C PRO A 34 2.08 10.25 -0.14
N CYS A 35 0.96 9.59 -0.44
CA CYS A 35 -0.29 10.27 -0.73
C CYS A 35 -1.15 10.27 0.53
N TYR A 36 -1.48 11.46 1.05
CA TYR A 36 -2.22 11.62 2.31
C TYR A 36 -3.73 11.51 2.08
N GLU A 37 -4.17 10.32 1.66
CA GLU A 37 -5.59 10.00 1.52
C GLU A 37 -6.24 9.66 2.87
N PRO A 38 -7.56 9.89 3.04
CA PRO A 38 -8.31 9.37 4.18
C PRO A 38 -8.27 7.84 4.24
N ILE A 39 -7.85 7.29 5.38
CA ILE A 39 -7.89 5.86 5.65
C ILE A 39 -9.31 5.46 6.04
N ARG A 40 -9.84 4.42 5.39
CA ARG A 40 -11.21 3.94 5.59
C ARG A 40 -11.18 2.66 6.42
N LEU A 41 -11.74 2.70 7.63
CA LEU A 41 -11.86 1.52 8.50
C LEU A 41 -13.33 1.16 8.70
N ASP A 42 -13.63 -0.14 8.64
CA ASP A 42 -14.93 -0.68 9.02
C ASP A 42 -14.96 -1.11 10.49
N GLU A 43 -16.13 -1.52 10.97
CA GLU A 43 -16.34 -1.87 12.38
C GLU A 43 -15.48 -3.07 12.79
N GLY A 44 -15.32 -4.05 11.90
CA GLY A 44 -14.47 -5.22 12.13
C GLY A 44 -13.01 -4.84 12.32
N SER A 45 -12.50 -3.93 11.48
CA SER A 45 -11.14 -3.40 11.60
C SER A 45 -10.96 -2.63 12.91
N LEU A 46 -11.93 -1.78 13.30
CA LEU A 46 -11.86 -1.04 14.57
C LEU A 46 -11.91 -1.96 15.79
N LYS A 47 -12.71 -3.04 15.76
CA LYS A 47 -12.71 -4.05 16.84
C LYS A 47 -11.35 -4.73 17.00
N MET A 48 -10.64 -4.98 15.90
CA MET A 48 -9.31 -5.59 15.92
C MET A 48 -8.22 -4.61 16.38
N LEU A 49 -8.34 -3.34 15.99
CA LEU A 49 -7.27 -2.34 16.12
C LEU A 49 -7.45 -1.40 17.33
N GLY A 50 -8.63 -1.43 17.95
CA GLY A 50 -9.09 -0.46 18.95
C GLY A 50 -9.84 0.72 18.32
N GLU A 51 -10.75 1.33 19.08
CA GLU A 51 -11.60 2.44 18.59
C GLU A 51 -10.80 3.69 18.18
N ASN A 52 -9.61 3.89 18.77
CA ASN A 52 -8.68 4.97 18.45
C ASN A 52 -7.28 4.40 18.19
N PRO A 53 -7.01 3.85 16.99
CA PRO A 53 -5.72 3.25 16.69
C PRO A 53 -4.59 4.29 16.84
N PRO A 54 -3.44 3.92 17.42
CA PRO A 54 -2.28 4.80 17.49
C PRO A 54 -1.84 5.23 16.09
N GLY A 55 -1.38 6.48 15.95
CA GLY A 55 -1.01 7.05 14.65
C GLY A 55 -2.18 7.52 13.77
N LEU A 56 -3.44 7.32 14.18
CA LEU A 56 -4.61 7.80 13.45
C LEU A 56 -5.40 8.87 14.24
N SER A 57 -6.00 9.81 13.49
CA SER A 57 -6.94 10.82 13.99
C SER A 57 -8.24 10.71 13.22
N ARG A 58 -9.36 10.54 13.93
CA ARG A 58 -10.69 10.47 13.31
C ARG A 58 -11.06 11.80 12.65
N MET A 59 -11.63 11.74 11.46
CA MET A 59 -12.13 12.94 10.76
C MET A 59 -13.38 13.50 11.44
N LEU A 60 -13.48 14.83 11.51
CA LEU A 60 -14.62 15.53 12.15
C LEU A 60 -15.94 15.31 11.40
N PHE A 61 -15.89 15.10 10.08
CA PHE A 61 -17.04 14.87 9.23
C PHE A 61 -16.93 13.50 8.55
N PRO A 62 -17.22 12.38 9.24
CA PRO A 62 -17.12 11.04 8.68
C PRO A 62 -18.30 10.68 7.75
N GLU A 63 -19.28 11.58 7.59
CA GLU A 63 -20.55 11.30 6.93
C GLU A 63 -20.38 11.25 5.41
N GLY A 64 -20.77 10.13 4.79
CA GLY A 64 -20.76 9.94 3.34
C GLY A 64 -20.50 8.52 2.86
N LEU A 65 -20.03 7.63 3.75
CA LEU A 65 -19.71 6.24 3.39
C LEU A 65 -20.44 5.26 4.31
N LYS A 66 -21.30 4.42 3.72
CA LYS A 66 -22.01 3.33 4.38
C LYS A 66 -21.05 2.53 5.27
N ASP A 67 -21.26 2.59 6.59
CA ASP A 67 -20.64 1.73 7.61
C ASP A 67 -19.11 1.82 7.71
N LYS A 68 -18.52 2.94 7.29
CA LYS A 68 -17.06 3.18 7.40
C LYS A 68 -16.75 4.50 8.09
N TRP A 69 -15.69 4.47 8.89
CA TRP A 69 -15.13 5.63 9.55
C TRP A 69 -13.85 6.08 8.83
N LEU A 70 -13.69 7.40 8.73
CA LEU A 70 -12.56 8.03 8.07
C LEU A 70 -11.54 8.53 9.08
N PHE A 71 -10.26 8.28 8.79
CA PHE A 71 -9.13 8.68 9.62
C PHE A 71 -8.07 9.38 8.78
N HIS A 72 -7.38 10.34 9.37
CA HIS A 72 -6.11 10.85 8.89
C HIS A 72 -4.97 10.14 9.61
N LEU A 73 -3.85 9.97 8.91
CA LEU A 73 -2.57 9.73 9.56
C LEU A 73 -2.23 10.95 10.43
N LYS A 74 -1.84 10.72 11.68
CA LYS A 74 -1.14 11.73 12.47
C LYS A 74 0.23 11.87 11.83
N SER A 75 0.41 12.87 10.98
CA SER A 75 1.70 13.07 10.31
C SER A 75 2.78 13.23 11.37
N SER A 76 3.76 12.34 11.39
CA SER A 76 5.07 12.80 11.84
C SER A 76 5.62 13.66 10.71
N GLU A 77 6.31 14.74 11.03
CA GLU A 77 6.98 15.59 10.03
C GLU A 77 8.10 14.83 9.26
N SER A 78 8.31 13.53 9.52
CA SER A 78 9.60 12.87 9.32
C SER A 78 9.84 12.21 7.96
N ALA A 79 8.81 11.93 7.14
CA ALA A 79 9.02 11.19 5.90
C ALA A 79 8.33 11.83 4.69
N GLN A 80 8.99 12.84 4.09
CA GLN A 80 8.58 13.39 2.78
C GLN A 80 8.86 12.43 1.62
N GLN A 81 9.84 11.54 1.79
CA GLN A 81 10.16 10.45 0.87
C GLN A 81 10.86 9.30 1.61
N VAL A 82 10.64 8.07 1.17
CA VAL A 82 11.22 6.86 1.78
C VAL A 82 11.84 5.98 0.71
N LYS A 83 13.04 5.45 0.97
CA LYS A 83 13.65 4.46 0.07
C LYS A 83 13.02 3.08 0.33
N PRO A 84 12.45 2.41 -0.69
CA PRO A 84 11.87 1.09 -0.51
C PRO A 84 12.97 0.05 -0.26
N ALA A 85 12.80 -0.79 0.75
CA ALA A 85 13.71 -1.90 1.03
C ALA A 85 13.11 -3.25 0.64
N VAL A 86 11.80 -3.41 0.85
CA VAL A 86 11.08 -4.66 0.64
C VAL A 86 9.72 -4.36 0.02
N PHE A 87 9.31 -5.20 -0.92
CA PHE A 87 7.99 -5.17 -1.56
C PHE A 87 7.30 -6.53 -1.38
N PHE A 88 6.10 -6.51 -0.82
CA PHE A 88 5.29 -7.72 -0.62
C PHE A 88 4.07 -7.69 -1.55
N LEU A 89 3.82 -8.82 -2.22
CA LEU A 89 2.59 -9.11 -2.95
C LEU A 89 1.70 -10.04 -2.12
N PRO A 90 0.73 -9.50 -1.36
CA PRO A 90 -0.17 -10.30 -0.56
C PRO A 90 -1.18 -11.04 -1.43
N GLN A 91 -1.35 -12.34 -1.17
CA GLN A 91 -2.40 -13.16 -1.75
C GLN A 91 -2.97 -14.11 -0.71
N PHE A 92 -4.26 -14.42 -0.79
CA PHE A 92 -4.80 -15.48 0.04
C PHE A 92 -4.25 -16.84 -0.39
N SER A 93 -3.91 -17.66 0.60
CA SER A 93 -3.38 -19.00 0.41
C SER A 93 -4.00 -19.95 1.44
N PRO A 94 -4.20 -21.24 1.13
CA PRO A 94 -4.57 -22.23 2.13
C PRO A 94 -3.56 -22.37 3.27
N GLN A 95 -2.30 -22.01 3.03
CA GLN A 95 -1.20 -22.08 4.00
C GLN A 95 -0.39 -20.79 3.97
N ARG A 96 0.09 -20.35 5.14
CA ARG A 96 0.98 -19.20 5.25
C ARG A 96 2.32 -19.47 4.58
N TYR A 97 2.87 -18.46 3.90
CA TYR A 97 4.24 -18.51 3.40
C TYR A 97 4.77 -17.11 3.09
N VAL A 98 6.09 -16.96 3.14
CA VAL A 98 6.79 -15.86 2.47
C VAL A 98 7.80 -16.46 1.52
N ARG A 99 7.76 -16.03 0.26
CA ARG A 99 8.64 -16.56 -0.78
C ARG A 99 9.27 -15.43 -1.59
N PRO A 100 10.61 -15.37 -1.71
CA PRO A 100 11.25 -14.40 -2.59
C PRO A 100 10.83 -14.66 -4.04
N ILE A 101 10.64 -13.58 -4.79
CA ILE A 101 10.34 -13.63 -6.23
C ILE A 101 11.28 -12.72 -7.00
N ALA A 102 11.48 -13.02 -8.28
CA ALA A 102 12.26 -12.17 -9.17
C ALA A 102 11.57 -10.82 -9.39
N ALA A 103 12.36 -9.75 -9.54
CA ALA A 103 11.87 -8.40 -9.76
C ALA A 103 10.98 -8.29 -11.01
N ASP A 104 11.31 -9.00 -12.10
CA ASP A 104 10.48 -9.01 -13.32
C ASP A 104 9.09 -9.63 -13.07
N LEU A 105 9.02 -10.71 -12.29
CA LEU A 105 7.73 -11.32 -11.93
C LEU A 105 6.93 -10.38 -11.01
N ALA A 106 7.60 -9.69 -10.09
CA ALA A 106 6.97 -8.69 -9.22
C ALA A 106 6.40 -7.51 -10.02
N LEU A 107 7.16 -7.04 -11.01
CA LEU A 107 6.75 -5.97 -11.94
C LEU A 107 5.49 -6.36 -12.71
N GLU A 108 5.47 -7.55 -13.33
CA GLU A 108 4.31 -8.03 -14.08
C GLU A 108 3.05 -8.08 -13.21
N LYS A 109 3.17 -8.61 -11.99
CA LYS A 109 2.08 -8.68 -11.02
C LYS A 109 1.63 -7.30 -10.55
N MET A 110 2.56 -6.37 -10.33
CA MET A 110 2.24 -4.99 -9.93
C MET A 110 1.49 -4.25 -11.04
N ILE A 111 1.92 -4.39 -12.30
CA ILE A 111 1.20 -3.80 -13.45
C ILE A 111 -0.22 -4.37 -13.53
N ALA A 112 -0.38 -5.69 -13.35
CA ALA A 112 -1.69 -6.33 -13.33
C ALA A 112 -2.56 -5.81 -12.17
N MET A 113 -1.99 -5.66 -10.96
CA MET A 113 -2.70 -5.11 -9.80
C MET A 113 -3.16 -3.67 -10.03
N ASN A 114 -2.30 -2.82 -10.62
CA ASN A 114 -2.67 -1.44 -10.90
C ASN A 114 -3.87 -1.33 -11.85
N ARG A 115 -4.02 -2.26 -12.81
CA ARG A 115 -5.18 -2.34 -13.72
C ARG A 115 -6.46 -2.84 -13.06
N LEU A 116 -6.38 -3.50 -11.91
CA LEU A 116 -7.55 -3.95 -11.15
C LEU A 116 -8.06 -2.89 -10.18
N THR A 117 -7.25 -1.88 -9.90
CA THR A 117 -7.55 -0.80 -8.97
C THR A 117 -8.28 0.32 -9.72
N ARG A 118 -9.62 0.34 -9.58
CA ARG A 118 -10.48 1.32 -10.27
C ARG A 118 -10.05 2.77 -10.08
N GLU A 119 -9.57 3.11 -8.89
CA GLU A 119 -9.07 4.45 -8.59
C GLU A 119 -7.92 4.84 -9.53
N LEU A 120 -7.00 3.90 -9.84
CA LEU A 120 -5.89 4.15 -10.76
C LEU A 120 -6.35 4.24 -12.22
N ASP A 121 -7.39 3.51 -12.61
CA ASP A 121 -8.00 3.65 -13.93
C ASP A 121 -8.63 5.04 -14.10
N ASP A 122 -9.39 5.53 -13.12
CA ASP A 122 -9.98 6.87 -13.15
C ASP A 122 -8.88 7.96 -13.29
N TYR A 123 -7.76 7.81 -12.56
CA TYR A 123 -6.60 8.68 -12.74
C TYR A 123 -5.91 8.51 -14.09
N ALA A 124 -5.86 7.29 -14.64
CA ALA A 124 -5.24 7.02 -15.94
C ALA A 124 -6.00 7.70 -17.08
N TRP A 125 -7.34 7.75 -17.03
CA TRP A 125 -8.16 8.48 -17.99
C TRP A 125 -7.86 9.99 -17.95
N TYR A 126 -7.85 10.57 -16.76
CA TYR A 126 -7.55 11.99 -16.60
C TYR A 126 -6.11 12.31 -17.02
N ALA A 127 -5.16 11.48 -16.63
CA ALA A 127 -3.76 11.61 -17.03
C ALA A 127 -3.59 11.48 -18.55
N SER A 128 -4.33 10.58 -19.20
CA SER A 128 -4.29 10.42 -20.67
C SER A 128 -4.77 11.70 -21.37
N ALA A 129 -5.84 12.33 -20.87
CA ALA A 129 -6.32 13.60 -21.38
C ALA A 129 -5.29 14.72 -21.18
N LEU A 130 -4.62 14.78 -20.03
CA LEU A 130 -3.54 15.73 -19.77
C LEU A 130 -2.31 15.47 -20.65
N GLU A 131 -1.96 14.20 -20.89
CA GLU A 131 -0.83 13.80 -21.74
C GLU A 131 -0.98 14.31 -23.18
N MET A 132 -2.20 14.35 -23.72
CA MET A 132 -2.47 14.93 -25.04
C MET A 132 -2.06 16.41 -25.16
N HIS A 133 -2.03 17.12 -24.04
CA HIS A 133 -1.66 18.53 -23.96
C HIS A 133 -0.31 18.76 -23.27
N TRP A 134 0.37 17.69 -22.84
CA TRP A 134 1.60 17.80 -22.09
C TRP A 134 2.78 18.08 -23.04
N PRO A 135 3.67 19.05 -22.72
CA PRO A 135 4.74 19.46 -23.62
C PRO A 135 5.84 18.39 -23.83
N LYS A 136 5.86 17.34 -23.00
CA LYS A 136 6.81 16.24 -23.08
C LYS A 136 6.09 14.90 -23.28
N PRO A 137 6.02 14.36 -24.51
CA PRO A 137 5.43 13.05 -24.76
C PRO A 137 6.27 11.92 -24.13
N GLY A 138 5.66 10.76 -23.92
CA GLY A 138 6.34 9.53 -23.44
C GLY A 138 6.13 9.17 -21.97
N GLN A 139 5.29 9.90 -21.23
CA GLN A 139 5.02 9.63 -19.82
C GLN A 139 4.39 8.25 -19.57
N ALA A 140 3.50 7.78 -20.46
CA ALA A 140 2.96 6.43 -20.39
C ALA A 140 4.04 5.32 -20.44
N ALA A 141 5.04 5.45 -21.33
CA ALA A 141 6.16 4.51 -21.41
C ALA A 141 7.07 4.61 -20.17
N ASN A 142 7.25 5.82 -19.64
CA ASN A 142 8.03 6.08 -18.43
C ASN A 142 7.46 5.37 -17.19
N ARG A 143 6.13 5.16 -17.11
CA ARG A 143 5.51 4.48 -15.95
C ARG A 143 6.01 3.05 -15.75
N ILE A 144 6.14 2.26 -16.81
CA ILE A 144 6.62 0.88 -16.70
C ILE A 144 8.09 0.88 -16.26
N GLU A 145 8.89 1.80 -16.79
CA GLU A 145 10.31 1.91 -16.43
C GLU A 145 10.50 2.35 -14.97
N VAL A 146 9.69 3.29 -14.50
CA VAL A 146 9.64 3.69 -13.08
C VAL A 146 9.32 2.49 -12.19
N LEU A 147 8.29 1.70 -12.52
CA LEU A 147 7.95 0.50 -11.75
C LEU A 147 9.04 -0.57 -11.84
N ARG A 148 9.70 -0.73 -12.99
CA ARG A 148 10.82 -1.66 -13.15
C ARG A 148 11.97 -1.28 -12.23
N ARG A 149 12.35 0.01 -12.23
CA ARG A 149 13.39 0.53 -11.33
C ARG A 149 13.03 0.30 -9.87
N PHE A 150 11.78 0.58 -9.50
CA PHE A 150 11.27 0.31 -8.16
C PHE A 150 11.47 -1.16 -7.74
N MET A 151 11.07 -2.11 -8.59
CA MET A 151 11.20 -3.53 -8.28
C MET A 151 12.66 -4.00 -8.23
N ASN A 152 13.56 -3.40 -9.01
CA ASN A 152 14.98 -3.69 -8.95
C ASN A 152 15.67 -3.13 -7.70
N ASN A 153 15.09 -2.08 -7.10
CA ASN A 153 15.62 -1.42 -5.91
C ASN A 153 15.11 -2.01 -4.59
N ALA A 154 14.17 -2.95 -4.63
CA ALA A 154 13.56 -3.58 -3.46
C ALA A 154 13.66 -5.11 -3.51
N ARG A 155 13.75 -5.76 -2.35
CA ARG A 155 13.58 -7.22 -2.26
C ARG A 155 12.10 -7.56 -2.44
N CYS A 156 11.76 -8.37 -3.44
CA CYS A 156 10.37 -8.71 -3.74
C CYS A 156 9.97 -10.06 -3.17
N PHE A 157 8.79 -10.13 -2.54
CA PHE A 157 8.24 -11.34 -1.96
C PHE A 157 6.77 -11.54 -2.35
N GLU A 158 6.37 -12.79 -2.54
CA GLU A 158 4.97 -13.19 -2.42
C GLU A 158 4.67 -13.54 -0.96
N LEU A 159 3.55 -13.03 -0.46
CA LEU A 159 3.08 -13.21 0.90
C LEU A 159 1.75 -13.97 0.86
N GLY A 160 1.80 -15.26 1.23
CA GLY A 160 0.64 -16.12 1.35
C GLY A 160 -0.07 -15.90 2.69
N ILE A 161 -1.28 -15.36 2.65
CA ILE A 161 -2.10 -15.06 3.82
C ILE A 161 -3.12 -16.18 4.02
N ASP A 162 -2.98 -16.92 5.12
CA ASP A 162 -4.04 -17.81 5.62
C ASP A 162 -5.08 -16.98 6.37
N ARG A 163 -6.33 -17.03 5.88
CA ARG A 163 -7.46 -16.27 6.46
C ARG A 163 -7.76 -16.63 7.90
N TRP A 164 -7.42 -17.85 8.31
CA TRP A 164 -7.75 -18.37 9.64
C TRP A 164 -6.63 -18.14 10.66
N ALA A 165 -5.43 -17.80 10.19
CA ALA A 165 -4.26 -17.54 11.04
C ALA A 165 -4.33 -16.19 11.77
N GLY A 166 -5.22 -15.28 11.34
CA GLY A 166 -5.34 -13.93 11.89
C GLY A 166 -4.24 -12.97 11.43
N VAL A 167 -4.39 -11.69 11.76
CA VAL A 167 -3.49 -10.62 11.27
C VAL A 167 -2.08 -10.68 11.87
N ASN A 168 -1.95 -11.12 13.13
CA ASN A 168 -0.65 -11.17 13.82
C ASN A 168 0.35 -12.09 13.11
N ALA A 169 -0.12 -13.21 12.56
CA ALA A 169 0.70 -14.11 11.76
C ALA A 169 1.34 -13.41 10.56
N VAL A 170 0.56 -12.59 9.84
CA VAL A 170 1.04 -11.83 8.69
C VAL A 170 2.05 -10.76 9.11
N VAL A 171 1.84 -10.14 10.27
CA VAL A 171 2.78 -9.17 10.84
C VAL A 171 4.12 -9.83 11.19
N GLU A 172 4.10 -11.00 11.83
CA GLU A 172 5.30 -11.79 12.14
C GLU A 172 6.08 -12.15 10.86
N ASP A 173 5.37 -12.65 9.84
CA ASP A 173 5.95 -13.01 8.54
C ASP A 173 6.63 -11.81 7.85
N ILE A 174 6.02 -10.61 7.91
CA ILE A 174 6.59 -9.38 7.35
C ILE A 174 7.84 -8.96 8.14
N LEU A 175 7.75 -8.90 9.47
CA LEU A 175 8.85 -8.44 10.31
C LEU A 175 10.07 -9.36 10.20
N GLY A 176 9.88 -10.67 10.12
CA GLY A 176 10.97 -11.64 9.93
C GLY A 176 11.72 -11.49 8.61
N CYS A 177 11.20 -10.73 7.65
CA CYS A 177 11.88 -10.41 6.39
C CYS A 177 12.61 -9.06 6.41
N LEU A 178 12.39 -8.24 7.44
CA LEU A 178 13.04 -6.94 7.61
C LEU A 178 14.40 -7.06 8.32
N GLU A 179 14.63 -8.16 9.04
CA GLU A 179 15.93 -8.59 9.58
C GLU A 179 16.91 -8.99 8.46
#